data_AF-A0A3C2CRJ2-F1
#
_entry.id   AF-A0A3C2CRJ2-F1
#
_cell.length_a   1.000
_cell.length_b   1.000
_cell.length_c   1.000
_cell.angle_alpha   90.00
_cell.angle_beta   90.00
_cell.angle_gamma   90.00
#
_symmetry.space_group_name_H-M   'P 1'
#
loop_
_entity.id
_entity.type
_entity.pdbx_description
1 polymer ?
#
loop_
_entity_poly.entity_id
_entity_poly.type
_entity_poly.pdbx_seq_one_letter_code
_entity_poly.pdbx_strand_id
1 'polypeptide(L)'
;MAISFFFNSINVNSMQSNAGVFIGGNVQTGWNSPTKQNNGIFGTGQGNMYFGNLNLNSDNDGVDQPNIDPDIQPTSQVQTL
;
A
#
# COMPACT_ATOMS: atom_id res chain seq x y z
N MET A 1 8.07 -22.38 27.09
CA MET A 1 7.95 -23.72 26.46
C MET A 1 7.55 -23.48 25.02
N ALA A 2 8.37 -23.87 24.03
CA ALA A 2 8.04 -23.62 22.63
C ALA A 2 7.01 -24.64 22.14
N ILE A 3 5.90 -24.17 21.57
CA ILE A 3 4.89 -25.00 20.93
C ILE A 3 5.23 -25.06 19.44
N SER A 4 5.39 -26.27 18.90
CA SER A 4 5.60 -26.46 17.47
C SER A 4 4.30 -26.21 16.69
N PHE A 5 4.28 -25.13 15.91
CA PHE A 5 3.17 -24.79 15.03
C PHE A 5 3.56 -25.02 13.57
N PHE A 6 2.91 -26.00 12.92
CA PHE A 6 3.13 -26.33 11.52
C PHE A 6 1.98 -25.80 10.67
N PHE A 7 2.28 -24.87 9.76
CA PHE A 7 1.40 -24.57 8.65
C PHE A 7 1.59 -25.65 7.58
N ASN A 8 0.49 -26.25 7.10
CA ASN A 8 0.55 -27.13 5.93
C ASN A 8 0.86 -26.33 4.67
N SER A 9 0.23 -25.16 4.51
CA SER A 9 0.57 -24.16 3.52
C SER A 9 0.08 -22.78 3.96
N ILE A 10 0.73 -21.73 3.44
CA ILE A 10 0.22 -20.35 3.47
C ILE A 10 0.11 -19.94 2.01
N ASN A 11 -1.11 -19.74 1.52
CA ASN A 11 -1.37 -19.38 0.14
C ASN A 11 -1.83 -17.92 0.07
N VAL A 12 -0.97 -17.07 -0.49
CA VAL A 12 -1.24 -15.64 -0.68
C VAL A 12 -1.47 -15.40 -2.16
N ASN A 13 -2.73 -15.20 -2.56
CA ASN A 13 -3.10 -15.04 -3.97
C ASN A 13 -2.78 -13.64 -4.52
N SER A 14 -2.74 -12.63 -3.65
CA SER A 14 -2.30 -11.29 -3.99
C SER A 14 -1.81 -10.56 -2.74
N MET A 15 -0.84 -9.67 -2.93
CA MET A 15 -0.46 -8.63 -1.98
C MET A 15 -0.50 -7.30 -2.74
N GLN A 16 -0.86 -6.23 -2.05
CA GLN A 16 -0.83 -4.87 -2.58
C GLN A 16 0.18 -4.04 -1.78
N SER A 17 0.21 -2.74 -1.99
CA SER A 17 1.15 -1.85 -1.30
C SER A 17 0.99 -1.92 0.23
N ASN A 18 2.11 -1.81 0.95
CA ASN A 18 2.13 -1.86 2.43
C ASN A 18 1.60 -3.18 3.03
N ALA A 19 1.84 -4.32 2.38
CA ALA A 19 1.42 -5.66 2.84
C ALA A 19 2.59 -6.61 3.20
N GLY A 20 2.34 -7.54 4.11
CA GLY A 20 3.28 -8.59 4.50
C GLY A 20 2.62 -9.69 5.34
N VAL A 21 3.29 -10.83 5.47
CA VAL A 21 2.83 -11.98 6.29
C VAL A 21 3.88 -12.27 7.36
N PHE A 22 3.46 -12.35 8.61
CA PHE A 22 4.35 -12.44 9.77
C PHE A 22 3.93 -13.55 10.73
N ILE A 23 4.92 -14.26 11.26
CA ILE A 23 4.75 -15.46 12.09
C ILE A 23 5.74 -15.36 13.26
N GLY A 24 5.28 -15.68 14.46
CA GLY A 24 5.97 -15.30 15.69
C GLY A 24 5.73 -13.83 16.02
N GLY A 25 6.18 -13.38 17.19
CA GLY A 25 6.09 -11.95 17.52
C GLY A 25 7.08 -11.14 16.70
N ASN A 26 6.63 -9.98 16.21
CA ASN A 26 7.48 -9.01 15.53
C ASN A 26 7.15 -7.57 15.93
N VAL A 27 8.04 -6.66 15.57
CA VAL A 27 7.83 -5.21 15.65
C VAL A 27 7.83 -4.66 14.22
N GLN A 28 6.75 -3.98 13.84
CA GLN A 28 6.57 -3.37 12.52
C GLN A 28 6.23 -1.89 12.69
N THR A 29 7.10 -1.03 12.15
CA THR A 29 6.99 0.43 12.16
C THR A 29 7.61 0.96 10.87
N GLY A 30 7.28 2.19 10.45
CA GLY A 30 7.74 2.75 9.16
C GLY A 30 6.89 2.33 7.96
N TRP A 31 5.70 1.76 8.17
CA TRP A 31 4.85 1.21 7.11
C TRP A 31 4.02 2.32 6.43
N ASN A 32 4.59 2.93 5.39
CA ASN A 32 3.91 3.91 4.54
C ASN A 32 3.65 3.35 3.12
N SER A 33 2.61 3.86 2.46
CA SER A 33 2.48 3.77 0.99
C SER A 33 1.51 4.84 0.47
N PRO A 34 1.97 6.09 0.31
CA PRO A 34 1.14 7.15 -0.25
C PRO A 34 1.06 6.98 -1.78
N THR A 35 -0.16 6.88 -2.35
CA THR A 35 -0.38 6.70 -3.79
C THR A 35 -1.56 7.54 -4.34
N LYS A 36 -1.33 8.35 -5.38
CA LYS A 36 -2.34 8.98 -6.27
C LYS A 36 -2.37 8.19 -7.58
N GLN A 37 -3.57 7.91 -8.11
CA GLN A 37 -3.72 7.15 -9.37
C GLN A 37 -4.91 7.69 -10.18
N ASN A 38 -4.63 8.21 -11.37
CA ASN A 38 -5.59 8.85 -12.27
C ASN A 38 -5.59 8.18 -13.66
N ASN A 39 -6.74 7.66 -14.08
CA ASN A 39 -6.86 6.70 -15.17
C ASN A 39 -8.10 7.07 -16.09
N GLY A 40 -8.40 6.43 -17.25
CA GLY A 40 -9.51 6.71 -18.23
C GLY A 40 -10.65 5.66 -18.49
N ILE A 41 -10.89 5.07 -19.69
CA ILE A 41 -11.39 3.63 -19.73
C ILE A 41 -10.21 2.67 -19.52
N PHE A 42 -9.06 3.22 -19.81
CA PHE A 42 -7.86 3.03 -19.04
C PHE A 42 -8.00 3.59 -17.56
N GLY A 43 -9.20 3.59 -16.86
CA GLY A 43 -9.69 3.89 -15.43
C GLY A 43 -10.76 5.01 -14.97
N THR A 44 -10.47 6.23 -14.41
CA THR A 44 -11.46 7.28 -13.91
C THR A 44 -11.02 8.79 -13.76
N GLY A 45 -11.92 9.79 -14.01
CA GLY A 45 -11.78 11.24 -13.62
C GLY A 45 -12.78 12.24 -14.28
N GLN A 46 -12.97 13.46 -13.75
CA GLN A 46 -13.84 14.52 -14.34
C GLN A 46 -13.02 15.44 -15.26
N GLY A 47 -13.48 15.68 -16.50
CA GLY A 47 -12.67 16.25 -17.57
C GLY A 47 -11.93 15.19 -18.40
N ASN A 48 -12.00 13.91 -17.99
CA ASN A 48 -11.50 12.81 -18.79
C ASN A 48 -12.40 12.60 -20.02
N MET A 49 -11.79 12.36 -21.18
CA MET A 49 -12.51 12.17 -22.44
C MET A 49 -12.00 10.95 -23.19
N TYR A 50 -12.92 10.20 -23.78
CA TYR A 50 -12.63 8.99 -24.55
C TYR A 50 -13.26 9.10 -25.93
N PHE A 51 -12.44 9.04 -26.98
CA PHE A 51 -12.87 9.16 -28.37
C PHE A 51 -12.19 8.07 -29.22
N GLY A 52 -12.93 7.01 -29.55
CA GLY A 52 -12.39 5.88 -30.31
C GLY A 52 -11.35 5.11 -29.51
N ASN A 53 -10.08 5.21 -29.88
CA ASN A 53 -8.92 4.67 -29.14
C ASN A 53 -8.12 5.74 -28.38
N LEU A 54 -8.56 7.00 -28.41
CA LEU A 54 -7.93 8.12 -27.71
C LEU A 54 -8.51 8.26 -26.30
N ASN A 55 -7.64 8.36 -25.30
CA ASN A 55 -8.01 8.58 -23.91
C ASN A 55 -7.27 9.81 -23.33
N LEU A 56 -8.02 10.73 -22.76
CA LEU A 56 -7.53 11.93 -22.08
C LEU A 56 -7.90 11.84 -20.60
N ASN A 57 -6.92 12.03 -19.71
CA ASN A 57 -7.13 12.10 -18.27
C ASN A 57 -6.91 13.55 -17.82
N SER A 58 -7.79 14.08 -16.98
CA SER A 58 -7.77 15.45 -16.47
C SER A 58 -7.48 15.44 -14.96
N ASP A 59 -6.45 16.17 -14.57
CA ASP A 59 -6.02 16.34 -13.19
C ASP A 59 -6.03 17.84 -12.87
N ASN A 60 -7.20 18.33 -12.45
CA ASN A 60 -7.55 19.75 -12.49
C ASN A 60 -7.10 20.54 -11.24
N ASP A 61 -6.41 19.91 -10.29
CA ASP A 61 -5.88 20.59 -9.10
C ASP A 61 -4.43 21.09 -9.27
N GLY A 62 -3.69 20.58 -10.27
CA GLY A 62 -2.28 20.92 -10.51
C GLY A 62 -1.34 20.52 -9.37
N VAL A 63 -1.81 19.70 -8.43
CA VAL A 63 -1.13 19.33 -7.18
C VAL A 63 -0.97 17.82 -7.15
N ASP A 64 0.16 17.36 -7.66
CA ASP A 64 0.50 15.94 -7.71
C ASP A 64 1.00 15.45 -6.35
N GLN A 65 0.05 14.97 -5.57
CA GLN A 65 0.25 14.14 -4.38
C GLN A 65 1.36 14.64 -3.44
N PRO A 66 1.21 15.83 -2.82
CA PRO A 66 2.15 16.31 -1.82
C PRO A 66 2.15 15.37 -0.60
N ASN A 67 3.14 14.48 -0.56
CA ASN A 67 3.37 13.56 0.54
C ASN A 67 4.38 14.16 1.51
N ILE A 68 4.09 14.03 2.80
CA ILE A 68 5.00 14.38 3.89
C ILE A 68 5.01 13.20 4.85
N ASP A 69 6.19 12.59 5.05
CA ASP A 69 6.43 11.66 6.15
C ASP A 69 7.38 12.38 7.14
N PRO A 70 6.85 12.97 8.23
CA PRO A 70 7.68 13.57 9.26
C PRO A 70 8.21 12.47 10.19
N ASP A 71 9.27 11.79 9.74
CA ASP A 71 9.87 10.59 10.33
C ASP A 71 10.26 10.71 11.82
N ILE A 72 9.28 10.52 12.73
CA ILE A 72 9.50 10.11 14.12
C ILE A 72 8.54 8.96 14.42
N GLN A 73 8.99 7.74 14.14
CA GLN A 73 8.24 6.50 14.41
C GLN A 73 8.94 5.67 15.50
N PRO A 74 8.80 6.05 16.79
CA PRO A 74 9.55 5.44 17.88
C PRO A 74 9.03 4.02 18.17
N THR A 75 9.93 3.04 18.11
CA THR A 75 9.63 1.64 18.49
C THR A 75 10.14 1.40 19.91
N SER A 76 9.25 1.12 20.87
CA SER A 76 9.67 0.59 22.17
C SER A 76 9.99 -0.90 22.02
N GLN A 77 11.27 -1.26 22.08
CA GLN A 77 11.70 -2.65 22.05
C GLN A 77 11.31 -3.36 23.36
N VAL A 78 10.13 -3.96 23.41
CA VAL A 78 9.79 -5.00 24.39
C VAL A 78 9.02 -6.12 23.69
N GLN A 79 9.74 -7.18 23.33
CA GLN A 79 9.14 -8.47 23.04
C GLN A 79 9.91 -9.55 23.80
N THR A 80 9.47 -9.80 25.03
CA THR A 80 9.88 -10.96 25.82
C THR A 80 9.25 -12.23 25.25
N LEU A 81 10.07 -13.27 25.08
CA LEU A 81 9.62 -14.66 24.84
C LEU A 81 9.05 -15.29 26.12
#